data_AF-A0A538QIY7-F1
#
_entry.id   AF-A0A538QIY7-F1
#
_cell.length_a   1.000
_cell.length_b   1.000
_cell.length_c   1.000
_cell.angle_alpha   90.00
_cell.angle_beta   90.00
_cell.angle_gamma   90.00
#
_symmetry.space_group_name_H-M   'P 1'
#
loop_
_entity.id
_entity.type
_entity.pdbx_description
1 polymer ?
#
loop_
_entity_poly.entity_id
_entity_poly.type
_entity_poly.pdbx_seq_one_letter_code
_entity_poly.pdbx_strand_id
1 'polypeptide(L)'
;MTTRQRYAMAVDPPEWIIPSAFDSLMRWEYEDGRASLLNLYEKGKDRQWNGNTRIDWSLNLDPENPQELPDEQISIFGSDIWNRMTKSERATLRRHLQAQQLSQFMHGEQGALLCASKIVQQVPSIDAKFYAATQVMDEARHVEVYARLLHEKFELAYPITPTLKALLDNVLTDARWDMTYLGMQVLIEGLALAAFASIRDHAKNALAAAVNAYVMED
;
A
#
# COMPACT_ATOMS: atom_id res chain seq x y z
N MET A 1 16.02 -1.05 15.25
CA MET A 1 14.93 -0.52 16.10
C MET A 1 13.61 -1.10 15.62
N THR A 2 12.68 -1.40 16.52
CA THR A 2 11.38 -1.97 16.14
C THR A 2 10.45 -0.86 15.63
N THR A 3 9.48 -1.19 14.76
CA THR A 3 8.47 -0.21 14.29
C THR A 3 7.70 0.42 15.45
N ARG A 4 7.53 -0.31 16.57
CA ARG A 4 6.89 0.18 17.79
C ARG A 4 7.48 1.49 18.32
N GLN A 5 8.79 1.68 18.15
CA GLN A 5 9.50 2.89 18.58
C GLN A 5 9.34 4.07 17.60
N ARG A 6 8.87 3.81 16.38
CA ARG A 6 8.68 4.81 15.32
C ARG A 6 7.24 5.31 15.23
N TYR A 7 6.28 4.63 15.86
CA TYR A 7 4.90 5.07 15.84
C TYR A 7 4.69 6.37 16.63
N ALA A 8 4.11 7.37 15.97
CA ALA A 8 3.75 8.65 16.58
C ALA A 8 2.64 8.51 17.64
N MET A 9 1.86 7.43 17.58
CA MET A 9 0.77 7.10 18.47
C MET A 9 0.91 5.65 18.91
N ALA A 10 0.58 5.34 20.17
CA ALA A 10 0.67 3.97 20.65
C ALA A 10 -0.19 3.01 19.82
N VAL A 11 0.38 1.85 19.48
CA VAL A 11 -0.32 0.74 18.83
C VAL A 11 -0.47 -0.37 19.86
N ASP A 12 -1.70 -0.62 20.28
CA ASP A 12 -2.06 -1.63 21.27
C ASP A 12 -3.48 -2.18 20.98
N PRO A 13 -3.66 -3.50 20.78
CA PRO A 13 -2.60 -4.51 20.65
C PRO A 13 -1.72 -4.29 19.40
N PRO A 14 -0.47 -4.78 19.39
CA PRO A 14 0.43 -4.67 18.24
C PRO A 14 -0.01 -5.55 17.06
N GLU A 15 -0.92 -6.48 17.31
CA GLU A 15 -1.45 -7.44 16.35
C GLU A 15 -2.96 -7.25 16.24
N TRP A 16 -3.45 -7.42 15.01
CA TRP A 16 -4.87 -7.45 14.74
C TRP A 16 -5.20 -8.75 14.00
N ILE A 17 -5.96 -9.59 14.68
CA ILE A 17 -6.42 -10.87 14.13
C ILE A 17 -7.77 -10.63 13.48
N ILE A 18 -7.86 -10.98 12.20
CA ILE A 18 -9.12 -10.96 11.44
C ILE A 18 -9.57 -12.42 11.30
N PRO A 19 -10.64 -12.85 12.01
CA PRO A 19 -11.15 -14.21 11.84
C PRO A 19 -11.72 -14.36 10.44
N SER A 20 -11.29 -15.39 9.72
CA SER A 20 -11.78 -15.69 8.36
C SER A 20 -12.09 -17.17 8.24
N ALA A 21 -13.28 -17.48 7.72
CA ALA A 21 -13.73 -18.84 7.45
C ALA A 21 -14.15 -18.93 5.97
N PHE A 22 -13.39 -19.70 5.18
CA PHE A 22 -13.62 -19.91 3.76
C PHE A 22 -13.09 -21.28 3.35
N ASP A 23 -13.57 -21.79 2.22
CA ASP A 23 -13.12 -23.06 1.67
C ASP A 23 -11.86 -22.86 0.82
N SER A 24 -10.88 -23.74 1.00
CA SER A 24 -9.77 -23.88 0.06
C SER A 24 -10.18 -24.82 -1.08
N LEU A 25 -10.03 -24.35 -2.31
CA LEU A 25 -10.51 -25.06 -3.50
C LEU A 25 -9.34 -25.47 -4.40
N MET A 26 -9.24 -26.78 -4.64
CA MET A 26 -8.40 -27.38 -5.68
C MET A 26 -9.29 -27.84 -6.84
N ARG A 27 -8.88 -27.51 -8.06
CA ARG A 27 -9.54 -27.94 -9.30
C ARG A 27 -8.52 -28.67 -10.16
N TRP A 28 -8.95 -29.77 -10.81
CA TRP A 28 -8.10 -30.62 -11.65
C TRP A 28 -8.21 -30.30 -13.15
N GLU A 29 -8.88 -29.20 -13.50
CA GLU A 29 -8.99 -28.68 -14.86
C GLU A 29 -7.93 -27.59 -15.06
N TYR A 30 -7.12 -27.74 -16.09
CA TYR A 30 -5.95 -26.91 -16.37
C TYR A 30 -5.96 -26.29 -17.77
N GLU A 31 -6.89 -26.68 -18.65
CA GLU A 31 -6.97 -26.19 -20.03
C GLU A 31 -8.04 -25.09 -20.22
N ASP A 32 -8.94 -24.89 -19.25
CA ASP A 32 -10.05 -23.91 -19.28
C ASP A 32 -9.64 -22.47 -18.88
N GLY A 33 -8.46 -22.02 -19.33
CA GLY A 33 -7.90 -20.72 -18.95
C GLY A 33 -8.32 -19.57 -19.85
N ARG A 34 -8.77 -18.44 -19.27
CA ARG A 34 -9.02 -17.21 -20.04
C ARG A 34 -7.69 -16.60 -20.49
N ALA A 35 -7.54 -16.42 -21.80
CA ALA A 35 -6.34 -15.83 -22.39
C ALA A 35 -5.98 -14.45 -21.81
N SER A 36 -6.97 -13.66 -21.38
CA SER A 36 -6.74 -12.35 -20.76
C SER A 36 -5.99 -12.44 -19.43
N LEU A 37 -6.39 -13.36 -18.54
CA LEU A 37 -5.72 -13.53 -17.24
C LEU A 37 -4.35 -14.19 -17.38
N LEU A 38 -4.21 -15.14 -18.31
CA LEU A 38 -2.90 -15.72 -18.62
C LEU A 38 -1.93 -14.67 -19.17
N ASN A 39 -2.39 -13.74 -20.01
CA ASN A 39 -1.56 -12.63 -20.48
C ASN A 39 -1.15 -11.69 -19.34
N LEU A 40 -2.04 -11.42 -18.37
CA LEU A 40 -1.68 -10.64 -17.19
C LEU A 40 -0.66 -11.38 -16.32
N TYR A 41 -0.80 -12.69 -16.17
CA TYR A 41 0.16 -13.53 -15.48
C TYR A 41 1.55 -13.52 -16.16
N GLU A 42 1.62 -13.65 -17.49
CA GLU A 42 2.87 -13.53 -18.24
C GLU A 42 3.52 -12.16 -18.04
N LYS A 43 2.74 -11.06 -18.14
CA LYS A 43 3.24 -9.71 -17.87
C LYS A 43 3.76 -9.56 -16.43
N GLY A 44 3.03 -10.09 -15.45
CA GLY A 44 3.41 -10.03 -14.04
C GLY A 44 4.74 -10.73 -13.79
N LYS A 45 5.00 -11.88 -14.44
CA LYS A 45 6.30 -12.56 -14.37
C LYS A 45 7.42 -11.73 -14.99
N ASP A 46 7.21 -11.19 -16.18
CA ASP A 46 8.23 -10.43 -16.91
C ASP A 46 8.61 -9.11 -16.24
N ARG A 47 7.66 -8.51 -15.50
CA ARG A 47 7.82 -7.19 -14.85
C ARG A 47 8.27 -7.25 -13.40
N GLN A 48 8.48 -8.44 -12.85
CA GLN A 48 9.00 -8.57 -11.48
C GLN A 48 10.29 -7.76 -11.29
N TRP A 49 10.39 -7.10 -10.14
CA TRP A 49 11.54 -6.27 -9.80
C TRP A 49 11.93 -6.43 -8.33
N ASN A 50 13.17 -6.08 -8.00
CA ASN A 50 13.71 -6.19 -6.65
C ASN A 50 13.83 -4.80 -6.00
N GLY A 51 13.11 -4.61 -4.89
CA GLY A 51 13.11 -3.38 -4.09
C GLY A 51 14.49 -2.84 -3.75
N ASN A 52 15.45 -3.74 -3.50
CA ASN A 52 16.78 -3.39 -3.05
C ASN A 52 17.69 -2.85 -4.14
N THR A 53 17.48 -3.25 -5.40
CA THR A 53 18.36 -2.89 -6.52
C THR A 53 17.68 -1.95 -7.52
N ARG A 54 16.34 -1.90 -7.55
CA ARG A 54 15.58 -1.07 -8.48
C ARG A 54 15.41 0.37 -7.98
N ILE A 55 15.33 0.56 -6.67
CA ILE A 55 15.18 1.86 -6.01
C ILE A 55 16.54 2.33 -5.49
N ASP A 56 16.90 3.58 -5.79
CA ASP A 56 18.10 4.21 -5.24
C ASP A 56 17.86 4.71 -3.81
N TRP A 57 18.08 3.81 -2.85
CA TRP A 57 17.98 4.11 -1.43
C TRP A 57 19.12 5.00 -0.89
N SER A 58 20.10 5.42 -1.70
CA SER A 58 21.14 6.36 -1.25
C SER A 58 20.63 7.80 -1.17
N LEU A 59 19.54 8.11 -1.86
CA LEU A 59 18.91 9.41 -1.87
C LEU A 59 18.34 9.79 -0.49
N ASN A 60 18.42 11.07 -0.14
CA ASN A 60 17.94 11.62 1.12
C ASN A 60 16.59 12.32 0.95
N LEU A 61 15.82 12.36 2.03
CA LEU A 61 14.60 13.17 2.12
C LEU A 61 14.93 14.50 2.77
N ASP A 62 14.22 15.56 2.39
CA ASP A 62 14.28 16.85 3.07
C ASP A 62 13.63 16.73 4.47
N PRO A 63 14.28 17.13 5.57
CA PRO A 63 13.73 16.99 6.92
C PRO A 63 12.50 17.88 7.19
N GLU A 64 12.32 18.98 6.46
CA GLU A 64 11.17 19.89 6.57
C GLU A 64 10.04 19.56 5.57
N ASN A 65 10.36 18.89 4.46
CA ASN A 65 9.37 18.45 3.47
C ASN A 65 9.82 17.16 2.75
N PRO A 66 9.70 15.98 3.40
CA PRO A 66 10.32 14.74 2.92
C PRO A 66 10.01 14.36 1.47
N GLN A 67 8.76 14.49 1.03
CA GLN A 67 8.33 14.20 -0.34
C GLN A 67 8.43 15.42 -1.27
N GLU A 68 8.79 16.59 -0.74
CA GLU A 68 8.83 17.86 -1.46
C GLU A 68 7.51 18.22 -2.16
N LEU A 69 6.39 17.83 -1.55
CA LEU A 69 5.05 18.11 -2.06
C LEU A 69 4.67 19.58 -1.86
N PRO A 70 3.84 20.15 -2.75
CA PRO A 70 3.32 21.51 -2.62
C PRO A 70 2.37 21.63 -1.41
N ASP A 71 2.40 22.79 -0.74
CA ASP A 71 1.57 23.05 0.43
C ASP A 71 0.07 23.06 0.10
N GLU A 72 -0.28 23.38 -1.14
CA GLU A 72 -1.63 23.42 -1.68
C GLU A 72 -2.35 22.06 -1.57
N GLN A 73 -1.62 20.96 -1.41
CA GLN A 73 -2.22 19.63 -1.17
C GLN A 73 -2.63 19.40 0.29
N ILE A 74 -2.18 20.24 1.22
CA ILE A 74 -2.55 20.14 2.63
C ILE A 74 -3.96 20.70 2.80
N SER A 75 -4.89 19.91 3.34
CA SER A 75 -6.32 20.28 3.38
C SER A 75 -6.64 21.59 4.12
N ILE A 76 -5.78 22.02 5.05
CA ILE A 76 -5.95 23.27 5.80
C ILE A 76 -5.17 24.45 5.17
N PHE A 77 -4.51 24.25 4.03
CA PHE A 77 -3.76 25.31 3.35
C PHE A 77 -4.64 26.54 3.07
N GLY A 78 -4.06 27.73 3.24
CA GLY A 78 -4.75 29.00 3.05
C GLY A 78 -5.76 29.38 4.14
N SER A 79 -6.10 28.47 5.07
CA SER A 79 -6.95 28.79 6.22
C SER A 79 -6.24 29.70 7.24
N ASP A 80 -7.03 30.34 8.12
CA ASP A 80 -6.50 31.14 9.24
C ASP A 80 -5.62 30.32 10.20
N ILE A 81 -5.85 29.00 10.30
CA ILE A 81 -5.00 28.11 11.10
C ILE A 81 -3.63 28.01 10.45
N TRP A 82 -3.58 27.68 9.15
CA TRP A 82 -2.34 27.57 8.39
C TRP A 82 -1.54 28.87 8.37
N ASN A 83 -2.22 30.00 8.15
CA ASN A 83 -1.59 31.32 8.08
C ASN A 83 -0.95 31.74 9.41
N ARG A 84 -1.44 31.21 10.55
CA ARG A 84 -0.85 31.43 11.88
C ARG A 84 0.33 30.50 12.19
N MET A 85 0.51 29.39 11.46
CA MET A 85 1.62 28.46 11.69
C MET A 85 2.95 29.08 11.28
N THR A 86 3.94 28.93 12.16
CA THR A 86 5.35 29.22 11.87
C THR A 86 5.92 28.25 10.84
N LYS A 87 7.09 28.57 10.28
CA LYS A 87 7.80 27.68 9.35
C LYS A 87 8.05 26.28 9.97
N SER A 88 8.45 26.23 11.24
CA SER A 88 8.74 24.98 11.96
C SER A 88 7.49 24.13 12.18
N GLU A 89 6.36 24.77 12.52
CA GLU A 89 5.08 24.07 12.66
C GLU A 89 4.59 23.51 11.32
N ARG A 90 4.76 24.26 10.22
CA ARG A 90 4.45 23.76 8.87
C ARG A 90 5.33 22.59 8.46
N ALA A 91 6.64 22.66 8.75
CA ALA A 91 7.57 21.57 8.49
C ALA A 91 7.19 20.29 9.27
N THR A 92 6.86 20.46 10.55
CA THR A 92 6.34 19.37 11.41
C THR A 92 5.06 18.79 10.80
N LEU A 93 4.08 19.64 10.47
CA LEU A 93 2.82 19.21 9.86
C LEU A 93 3.03 18.40 8.58
N ARG A 94 3.88 18.88 7.65
CA ARG A 94 4.21 18.17 6.40
C ARG A 94 4.78 16.78 6.69
N ARG A 95 5.82 16.70 7.52
CA ARG A 95 6.48 15.44 7.86
C ARG A 95 5.49 14.43 8.45
N HIS A 96 4.63 14.89 9.36
CA HIS A 96 3.64 14.03 10.00
C HIS A 96 2.52 13.60 9.04
N LEU A 97 1.98 14.49 8.20
CA LEU A 97 0.98 14.14 7.19
C LEU A 97 1.52 13.13 6.17
N GLN A 98 2.73 13.37 5.67
CA GLN A 98 3.38 12.48 4.70
C GLN A 98 3.69 11.11 5.30
N ALA A 99 4.22 11.05 6.52
CA ALA A 99 4.43 9.78 7.21
C ALA A 99 3.12 9.05 7.51
N GLN A 100 2.06 9.78 7.89
CA GLN A 100 0.76 9.20 8.15
C GLN A 100 0.16 8.56 6.90
N GLN A 101 0.22 9.26 5.76
CA GLN A 101 -0.25 8.77 4.48
C GLN A 101 0.50 7.51 4.04
N LEU A 102 1.84 7.55 4.04
CA LEU A 102 2.67 6.38 3.69
C LEU A 102 2.43 5.19 4.62
N SER A 103 2.15 5.45 5.90
CA SER A 103 1.76 4.37 6.84
C SER A 103 0.44 3.73 6.43
N GLN A 104 -0.55 4.51 5.98
CA GLN A 104 -1.82 3.94 5.50
C GLN A 104 -1.63 3.12 4.22
N PHE A 105 -0.75 3.55 3.33
CA PHE A 105 -0.39 2.74 2.15
C PHE A 105 0.21 1.42 2.59
N MET A 106 1.27 1.42 3.40
CA MET A 106 1.87 0.19 3.93
C MET A 106 0.84 -0.78 4.56
N HIS A 107 -0.09 -0.26 5.37
CA HIS A 107 -1.17 -1.07 5.97
C HIS A 107 -2.18 -1.57 4.92
N GLY A 108 -2.49 -0.75 3.92
CA GLY A 108 -3.31 -1.10 2.78
C GLY A 108 -2.70 -2.25 1.97
N GLU A 109 -1.41 -2.16 1.63
CA GLU A 109 -0.68 -3.21 0.90
C GLU A 109 -0.60 -4.49 1.71
N GLN A 110 -0.44 -4.40 3.04
CA GLN A 110 -0.50 -5.58 3.90
C GLN A 110 -1.89 -6.24 3.86
N GLY A 111 -2.95 -5.43 3.81
CA GLY A 111 -4.31 -5.92 3.61
C GLY A 111 -4.54 -6.53 2.23
N ALA A 112 -4.01 -5.91 1.17
CA ALA A 112 -4.06 -6.39 -0.20
C ALA A 112 -3.32 -7.74 -0.34
N LEU A 113 -2.15 -7.88 0.29
CA LEU A 113 -1.41 -9.14 0.40
C LEU A 113 -2.26 -10.27 0.98
N LEU A 114 -3.01 -10.01 2.05
CA LEU A 114 -3.94 -10.98 2.64
C LEU A 114 -5.10 -11.30 1.69
N CYS A 115 -5.65 -10.30 1.01
CA CYS A 115 -6.72 -10.48 0.04
C CYS A 115 -6.29 -11.34 -1.14
N ALA A 116 -5.13 -11.05 -1.75
CA ALA A 116 -4.54 -11.82 -2.84
C ALA A 116 -4.30 -13.27 -2.41
N SER A 117 -3.70 -13.47 -1.23
CA SER A 117 -3.43 -14.79 -0.65
C SER A 117 -4.72 -15.58 -0.41
N LYS A 118 -5.79 -14.90 0.02
CA LYS A 118 -7.10 -15.51 0.19
C LYS A 118 -7.69 -15.90 -1.16
N ILE A 119 -7.68 -15.00 -2.17
CA ILE A 119 -8.17 -15.27 -3.53
C ILE A 119 -7.50 -16.50 -4.14
N VAL A 120 -6.17 -16.63 -4.02
CA VAL A 120 -5.42 -17.81 -4.49
C VAL A 120 -5.99 -19.11 -3.92
N GLN A 121 -6.42 -19.13 -2.67
CA GLN A 121 -6.97 -20.34 -2.02
C GLN A 121 -8.38 -20.69 -2.53
N GLN A 122 -9.25 -19.69 -2.74
CA GLN A 122 -10.70 -19.88 -2.93
C GLN A 122 -11.18 -19.80 -4.39
N VAL A 123 -10.50 -19.06 -5.27
CA VAL A 123 -11.03 -18.83 -6.64
C VAL A 123 -11.02 -20.15 -7.43
N PRO A 124 -12.11 -20.52 -8.14
CA PRO A 124 -12.21 -21.84 -8.77
C PRO A 124 -11.27 -22.07 -9.97
N SER A 125 -10.98 -21.02 -10.72
CA SER A 125 -10.27 -21.11 -12.00
C SER A 125 -8.76 -20.94 -11.81
N ILE A 126 -7.97 -21.83 -12.42
CA ILE A 126 -6.52 -21.87 -12.21
C ILE A 126 -5.81 -20.63 -12.78
N ASP A 127 -6.33 -20.06 -13.88
CA ASP A 127 -5.85 -18.82 -14.49
C ASP A 127 -5.90 -17.63 -13.53
N ALA A 128 -6.98 -17.53 -12.75
CA ALA A 128 -7.15 -16.50 -11.74
C ALA A 128 -6.26 -16.76 -10.52
N LYS A 129 -6.02 -18.03 -10.15
CA LYS A 129 -5.03 -18.36 -9.12
C LYS A 129 -3.62 -17.95 -9.55
N PHE A 130 -3.24 -18.16 -10.81
CA PHE A 130 -1.94 -17.73 -11.33
C PHE A 130 -1.78 -16.21 -11.30
N TYR A 131 -2.78 -15.48 -11.79
CA TYR A 131 -2.75 -14.01 -11.74
C TYR A 131 -2.76 -13.48 -10.29
N ALA A 132 -3.60 -14.03 -9.41
CA ALA A 132 -3.60 -13.64 -8.00
C ALA A 132 -2.27 -13.96 -7.31
N ALA A 133 -1.56 -15.00 -7.73
CA ALA A 133 -0.25 -15.35 -7.18
C ALA A 133 0.84 -14.33 -7.56
N THR A 134 0.76 -13.68 -8.73
CA THR A 134 1.68 -12.55 -9.03
C THR A 134 1.38 -11.38 -8.11
N GLN A 135 0.10 -11.08 -7.87
CA GLN A 135 -0.30 -10.02 -6.95
C GLN A 135 0.18 -10.28 -5.51
N VAL A 136 0.16 -11.53 -5.02
CA VAL A 136 0.76 -11.86 -3.71
C VAL A 136 2.23 -11.42 -3.62
N MET A 137 3.00 -11.63 -4.68
CA MET A 137 4.40 -11.20 -4.73
C MET A 137 4.50 -9.66 -4.78
N ASP A 138 3.66 -9.01 -5.60
CA ASP A 138 3.66 -7.56 -5.76
C ASP A 138 3.33 -6.86 -4.43
N GLU A 139 2.26 -7.27 -3.75
CA GLU A 139 1.87 -6.68 -2.47
C GLU A 139 2.87 -6.95 -1.34
N ALA A 140 3.53 -8.12 -1.35
CA ALA A 140 4.61 -8.40 -0.40
C ALA A 140 5.77 -7.40 -0.58
N ARG A 141 6.12 -7.10 -1.83
CA ARG A 141 7.15 -6.11 -2.16
C ARG A 141 6.70 -4.68 -1.89
N HIS A 142 5.42 -4.34 -2.11
CA HIS A 142 4.88 -3.02 -1.75
C HIS A 142 5.00 -2.77 -0.24
N VAL A 143 4.64 -3.76 0.58
CA VAL A 143 4.85 -3.72 2.03
C VAL A 143 6.34 -3.54 2.36
N GLU A 144 7.24 -4.30 1.72
CA GLU A 144 8.69 -4.19 1.92
C GLU A 144 9.20 -2.75 1.68
N VAL A 145 8.88 -2.17 0.52
CA VAL A 145 9.43 -0.86 0.13
C VAL A 145 8.83 0.28 0.97
N TYR A 146 7.53 0.25 1.28
CA TYR A 146 6.94 1.27 2.16
C TYR A 146 7.43 1.15 3.60
N ALA A 147 7.56 -0.08 4.12
CA ALA A 147 8.14 -0.29 5.46
C ALA A 147 9.57 0.24 5.51
N ARG A 148 10.38 -0.03 4.48
CA ARG A 148 11.74 0.51 4.37
C ARG A 148 11.76 2.03 4.30
N LEU A 149 10.89 2.65 3.50
CA LEU A 149 10.78 4.11 3.40
C LEU A 149 10.42 4.75 4.77
N LEU A 150 9.46 4.18 5.49
CA LEU A 150 9.05 4.66 6.81
C LEU A 150 10.15 4.45 7.86
N HIS A 151 10.87 3.33 7.80
CA HIS A 151 11.91 3.01 8.78
C HIS A 151 13.23 3.73 8.49
N GLU A 152 13.74 3.70 7.27
CA GLU A 152 15.10 4.21 6.99
C GLU A 152 15.11 5.70 6.66
N LYS A 153 13.98 6.26 6.19
CA LYS A 153 13.97 7.61 5.63
C LYS A 153 13.10 8.59 6.42
N PHE A 154 11.86 8.23 6.74
CA PHE A 154 10.99 9.09 7.56
C PHE A 154 11.27 8.99 9.06
N GLU A 155 11.63 7.79 9.48
CA GLU A 155 11.79 7.39 10.88
C GLU A 155 10.55 7.63 11.74
N LEU A 156 9.37 7.60 11.12
CA LEU A 156 8.10 7.97 11.70
C LEU A 156 7.00 7.14 11.05
N ALA A 157 6.09 6.58 11.85
CA ALA A 157 4.98 5.78 11.38
C ALA A 157 3.68 6.12 12.13
N TYR A 158 2.54 5.71 11.58
CA TYR A 158 1.20 5.90 12.17
C TYR A 158 0.38 4.61 12.16
N PRO A 159 -0.47 4.39 13.19
CA PRO A 159 -1.40 3.27 13.20
C PRO A 159 -2.35 3.32 12.00
N ILE A 160 -2.88 2.15 11.66
CA ILE A 160 -3.99 2.03 10.71
C ILE A 160 -5.18 2.88 11.17
N THR A 161 -5.79 3.60 10.23
CA THR A 161 -6.99 4.38 10.51
C THR A 161 -8.20 3.47 10.76
N PRO A 162 -9.18 3.89 11.59
CA PRO A 162 -10.41 3.11 11.80
C PRO A 162 -11.16 2.78 10.51
N THR A 163 -11.14 3.70 9.53
CA THR A 163 -11.83 3.51 8.25
C THR A 163 -11.18 2.43 7.39
N LEU A 164 -9.84 2.47 7.23
CA LEU A 164 -9.13 1.43 6.49
C LEU A 164 -9.25 0.07 7.19
N LYS A 165 -9.15 0.07 8.53
CA LYS A 165 -9.35 -1.12 9.34
C LYS A 165 -10.73 -1.75 9.10
N ALA A 166 -11.80 -0.95 9.16
CA ALA A 166 -13.15 -1.43 8.93
C ALA A 166 -13.37 -1.94 7.50
N LEU A 167 -12.78 -1.30 6.49
CA LEU A 167 -12.81 -1.78 5.11
C LEU A 167 -12.19 -3.17 5.01
N LEU A 168 -10.97 -3.33 5.53
CA LEU A 168 -10.25 -4.60 5.52
C LEU A 168 -10.97 -5.70 6.33
N ASP A 169 -11.54 -5.37 7.50
CA ASP A 169 -12.38 -6.31 8.27
C ASP A 169 -13.53 -6.84 7.40
N ASN A 170 -14.27 -5.96 6.72
CA ASN A 170 -15.40 -6.37 5.89
C ASN A 170 -14.99 -7.25 4.71
N VAL A 171 -13.89 -6.91 4.03
CA VAL A 171 -13.41 -7.66 2.85
C VAL A 171 -12.85 -9.03 3.25
N LEU A 172 -12.05 -9.09 4.31
CA LEU A 172 -11.35 -10.31 4.70
C LEU A 172 -12.24 -11.29 5.49
N THR A 173 -13.31 -10.84 6.13
CA THR A 173 -14.27 -11.70 6.84
C THR A 173 -15.32 -12.34 5.92
N ASP A 174 -15.65 -11.76 4.75
CA ASP A 174 -16.63 -12.35 3.83
C ASP A 174 -16.10 -13.65 3.21
N ALA A 175 -16.82 -14.76 3.36
CA ALA A 175 -16.37 -16.07 2.89
C ALA A 175 -16.27 -16.19 1.37
N ARG A 176 -16.91 -15.28 0.61
CA ARG A 176 -16.98 -15.39 -0.84
C ARG A 176 -15.76 -14.75 -1.51
N TRP A 177 -15.30 -15.42 -2.55
CA TRP A 177 -14.10 -14.98 -3.25
C TRP A 177 -14.31 -13.74 -4.10
N ASP A 178 -15.49 -13.59 -4.68
CA ASP A 178 -15.88 -12.46 -5.51
C ASP A 178 -15.94 -11.16 -4.68
N MET A 179 -16.38 -11.24 -3.42
CA MET A 179 -16.36 -10.11 -2.49
C MET A 179 -14.94 -9.71 -2.09
N THR A 180 -14.08 -10.69 -1.84
CA THR A 180 -12.66 -10.42 -1.57
C THR A 180 -12.01 -9.73 -2.77
N TYR A 181 -12.30 -10.23 -3.99
CA TYR A 181 -11.80 -9.68 -5.24
C TYR A 181 -12.31 -8.25 -5.49
N LEU A 182 -13.61 -8.00 -5.30
CA LEU A 182 -14.22 -6.67 -5.42
C LEU A 182 -13.61 -5.70 -4.42
N GLY A 183 -13.44 -6.13 -3.16
CA GLY A 183 -12.84 -5.31 -2.12
C GLY A 183 -11.40 -4.91 -2.44
N MET A 184 -10.59 -5.87 -2.87
CA MET A 184 -9.19 -5.63 -3.25
C MET A 184 -9.09 -4.70 -4.47
N GLN A 185 -9.66 -5.11 -5.61
CA GLN A 185 -9.38 -4.47 -6.89
C GLN A 185 -10.13 -3.16 -7.11
N VAL A 186 -11.32 -3.00 -6.52
CA VAL A 186 -12.14 -1.79 -6.71
C VAL A 186 -12.02 -0.82 -5.54
N LEU A 187 -12.01 -1.32 -4.30
CA LEU A 187 -12.00 -0.45 -3.13
C LEU A 187 -10.59 -0.14 -2.65
N ILE A 188 -9.74 -1.14 -2.41
CA ILE A 188 -8.40 -0.92 -1.86
C ILE A 188 -7.50 -0.30 -2.93
N GLU A 189 -7.28 -1.01 -4.04
CA GLU A 189 -6.44 -0.53 -5.14
C GLU A 189 -7.03 0.71 -5.82
N GLY A 190 -8.34 0.67 -6.14
CA GLY A 190 -9.00 1.77 -6.83
C GLY A 190 -8.96 3.10 -6.07
N LEU A 191 -9.13 3.09 -4.74
CA LEU A 191 -8.99 4.31 -3.92
C LEU A 191 -7.52 4.71 -3.73
N ALA A 192 -6.61 3.74 -3.67
CA ALA A 192 -5.18 3.99 -3.49
C ALA A 192 -4.54 4.62 -4.74
N LEU A 193 -4.94 4.21 -5.95
CA LEU A 193 -4.40 4.70 -7.22
C LEU A 193 -4.41 6.23 -7.35
N ALA A 194 -5.50 6.89 -6.93
CA ALA A 194 -5.58 8.35 -6.97
C ALA A 194 -4.58 9.01 -6.02
N ALA A 195 -4.38 8.43 -4.83
CA ALA A 195 -3.45 8.94 -3.85
C ALA A 195 -1.99 8.71 -4.26
N PHE A 196 -1.67 7.54 -4.82
CA PHE A 196 -0.35 7.26 -5.39
C PHE A 196 -0.01 8.17 -6.56
N ALA A 197 -0.97 8.36 -7.49
CA ALA A 197 -0.80 9.25 -8.64
C ALA A 197 -0.49 10.67 -8.20
N SER A 198 -1.20 11.17 -7.17
CA SER A 198 -0.94 12.50 -6.62
C SER A 198 0.51 12.65 -6.15
N ILE A 199 1.07 11.65 -5.45
CA ILE A 199 2.45 11.70 -5.01
C ILE A 199 3.41 11.59 -6.19
N ARG A 200 3.23 10.60 -7.06
CA ARG A 200 4.10 10.40 -8.24
C ARG A 200 4.21 11.66 -9.10
N ASP A 201 3.09 12.35 -9.33
CA ASP A 201 3.01 13.47 -10.27
C ASP A 201 3.47 14.80 -9.67
N HIS A 202 3.47 14.93 -8.34
CA HIS A 202 3.75 16.21 -7.67
C HIS A 202 4.94 16.18 -6.71
N ALA A 203 5.39 15.01 -6.26
CA ALA A 203 6.57 14.89 -5.42
C ALA A 203 7.81 15.27 -6.22
N LYS A 204 8.61 16.19 -5.67
CA LYS A 204 9.88 16.61 -6.29
C LYS A 204 11.06 15.81 -5.77
N ASN A 205 10.89 15.14 -4.63
CA ASN A 205 11.90 14.23 -4.11
C ASN A 205 11.93 12.95 -4.96
N ALA A 206 13.08 12.66 -5.57
CA ALA A 206 13.23 11.55 -6.50
C ALA A 206 13.02 10.17 -5.86
N LEU A 207 13.38 9.98 -4.59
CA LEU A 207 13.15 8.72 -3.89
C LEU A 207 11.66 8.48 -3.65
N ALA A 208 10.96 9.48 -3.11
CA ALA A 208 9.52 9.39 -2.87
C ALA A 208 8.75 9.16 -4.17
N ALA A 209 9.10 9.88 -5.24
CA ALA A 209 8.50 9.70 -6.56
C ALA A 209 8.76 8.28 -7.11
N ALA A 210 9.99 7.78 -7.02
CA ALA A 210 10.37 6.46 -7.55
C ALA A 210 9.65 5.30 -6.83
N VAL A 211 9.57 5.33 -5.49
CA VAL A 211 8.86 4.29 -4.72
C VAL A 211 7.41 4.19 -5.17
N ASN A 212 6.70 5.32 -5.24
CA ASN A 212 5.29 5.34 -5.65
C ASN A 212 5.12 5.00 -7.13
N ALA A 213 6.04 5.42 -8.00
CA ALA A 213 5.99 5.10 -9.43
C ALA A 213 6.09 3.58 -9.68
N TYR A 214 6.99 2.88 -8.97
CA TYR A 214 7.13 1.43 -9.17
C TYR A 214 5.97 0.64 -8.58
N VAL A 215 5.47 1.02 -7.39
CA VAL A 215 4.24 0.40 -6.83
C VAL A 215 3.05 0.57 -7.76
N MET A 216 2.95 1.73 -8.45
CA MET A 216 1.88 1.97 -9.43
C MET A 216 2.08 1.27 -10.79
N GLU A 217 3.28 0.80 -11.11
CA GLU A 217 3.57 0.15 -12.39
C GLU A 217 3.09 -1.30 -12.43
N ASP A 218 3.00 -1.92 -11.25
CA ASP A 218 2.51 -3.28 -11.03
C ASP A 218 0.97 -3.36 -11.16
#